data_AF-A0A7X7MBN1-F1
#
_entry.id   AF-A0A7X7MBN1-F1
#
_cell.length_a   1.000
_cell.length_b   1.000
_cell.length_c   1.000
_cell.angle_alpha   90.00
_cell.angle_beta   90.00
_cell.angle_gamma   90.00
#
_symmetry.space_group_name_H-M   'P 1'
#
loop_
_entity.id
_entity.type
_entity.pdbx_description
1 polymer ?
#
loop_
_entity_poly.entity_id
_entity_poly.type
_entity_poly.pdbx_seq_one_letter_code
_entity_poly.pdbx_strand_id
1 'polypeptide(L)'
;MTNEAWTVIESDAKFAQVVSYANVTSGIELYCVANITFAAGLHSDPRLTPNDPRCGMAVQSSAQCGTMAHEIGHACGLKDIRYALQDATCENLAGSPNWSGGDGTGYHEPGLAHAGVVQRLMMYFMENATHSDVPVGSVMGTDNSLPDPYPVGVGLDSMTTRTPLH
;
A
#
# COMPACT_ATOMS: atom_id res chain seq x y z
N MET A 1 1.36 -31.47 9.64
CA MET A 1 2.79 -31.12 9.55
C MET A 1 2.90 -29.62 9.76
N THR A 2 3.30 -29.19 10.94
CA THR A 2 3.71 -27.81 11.23
C THR A 2 5.21 -27.73 10.99
N ASN A 3 5.65 -26.90 10.05
CA ASN A 3 7.07 -26.75 9.78
C ASN A 3 7.68 -25.82 10.85
N GLU A 4 8.59 -26.34 11.67
CA GLU A 4 9.31 -25.62 12.72
C GLU A 4 10.32 -24.56 12.19
N ALA A 5 10.35 -24.26 10.88
CA ALA A 5 11.36 -23.40 10.27
C ALA A 5 10.84 -22.14 9.56
N TRP A 6 9.57 -21.76 9.71
CA TRP A 6 9.10 -20.49 9.15
C TRP A 6 9.33 -19.34 10.14
N THR A 7 10.03 -18.30 9.69
CA THR A 7 10.35 -17.13 10.49
C THR A 7 9.08 -16.39 10.92
N VAL A 8 9.03 -15.95 12.17
CA VAL A 8 8.03 -15.00 12.68
C VAL A 8 8.70 -13.65 12.87
N ILE A 9 8.05 -12.58 12.39
CA ILE A 9 8.50 -11.20 12.58
C ILE A 9 7.68 -10.60 13.72
N GLU A 10 8.33 -10.37 14.85
CA GLU A 10 7.72 -9.83 16.08
C GLU A 10 8.19 -8.41 16.43
N SER A 11 9.12 -7.85 15.64
CA SER A 11 9.63 -6.48 15.79
C SER A 11 10.26 -5.96 14.50
N ASP A 12 10.39 -4.64 14.38
CA ASP A 12 11.12 -3.98 13.28
C ASP A 12 12.59 -4.44 13.22
N ALA A 13 13.21 -4.70 14.38
CA ALA A 13 14.56 -5.23 14.45
C ALA A 13 14.65 -6.63 13.83
N LYS A 14 13.63 -7.47 14.06
CA LYS A 14 13.55 -8.79 13.45
C LYS A 14 13.31 -8.70 11.94
N PHE A 15 12.45 -7.78 11.50
CA PHE A 15 12.24 -7.51 10.07
C PHE A 15 13.55 -7.12 9.39
N ALA A 16 14.29 -6.15 9.94
CA ALA A 16 15.58 -5.74 9.42
C ALA A 16 16.56 -6.92 9.28
N GLN A 17 16.61 -7.83 10.27
CA GLN A 17 17.46 -9.02 10.18
C GLN A 17 17.04 -9.98 9.06
N VAL A 18 15.73 -10.13 8.81
CA VAL A 18 15.21 -10.99 7.75
C VAL A 18 15.59 -10.44 6.38
N VAL A 19 15.37 -9.15 6.14
CA VAL A 19 15.63 -8.55 4.83
C VAL A 19 17.13 -8.37 4.54
N SER A 20 17.97 -8.24 5.59
CA SER A 20 19.43 -8.21 5.44
C SER A 20 20.09 -9.57 5.19
N TYR A 21 19.34 -10.67 5.15
CA TYR A 21 19.92 -12.01 5.04
C TYR A 21 20.59 -12.26 3.68
N ALA A 22 19.94 -11.89 2.58
CA ALA A 22 20.54 -12.01 1.26
C ALA A 22 21.45 -10.80 0.98
N ASN A 23 20.92 -9.57 0.97
CA ASN A 23 21.71 -8.34 0.78
C ASN A 23 22.64 -8.39 -0.46
N VAL A 24 22.22 -9.06 -1.53
CA VAL A 24 23.04 -9.21 -2.77
C VAL A 24 22.27 -8.98 -4.06
N THR A 25 20.98 -8.66 -4.02
CA THR A 25 20.21 -8.61 -5.26
C THR A 25 20.15 -7.20 -5.84
N SER A 26 20.17 -7.12 -7.18
CA SER A 26 19.94 -5.88 -7.93
C SER A 26 18.44 -5.70 -8.26
N GLY A 27 17.55 -6.26 -7.44
CA GLY A 27 16.11 -6.34 -7.68
C GLY A 27 15.37 -6.59 -6.38
N ILE A 28 14.03 -6.65 -6.41
CA ILE A 28 13.21 -6.69 -5.20
C ILE A 28 13.49 -7.95 -4.36
N GLU A 29 13.85 -7.75 -3.09
CA GLU A 29 13.90 -8.81 -2.09
C GLU A 29 12.56 -8.91 -1.36
N LEU A 30 11.85 -10.01 -1.57
CA LEU A 30 10.58 -10.33 -0.91
C LEU A 30 10.69 -11.64 -0.14
N TYR A 31 10.33 -11.60 1.14
CA TYR A 31 10.36 -12.75 2.04
C TYR A 31 8.94 -13.17 2.45
N CYS A 32 8.55 -14.41 2.12
CA CYS A 32 7.34 -15.02 2.66
C CYS A 32 7.64 -15.59 4.04
N VAL A 33 7.01 -15.06 5.08
CA VAL A 33 7.23 -15.44 6.49
C VAL A 33 5.99 -16.11 7.08
N ALA A 34 6.12 -16.82 8.21
CA ALA A 34 4.96 -17.49 8.81
C ALA A 34 3.91 -16.47 9.24
N ASN A 35 4.35 -15.47 10.00
CA ASN A 35 3.50 -14.47 10.62
C ASN A 35 4.28 -13.17 10.83
N ILE A 36 3.57 -12.04 10.75
CA ILE A 36 4.06 -10.74 11.19
C ILE A 36 3.10 -10.30 12.29
N THR A 37 3.56 -10.14 13.52
CA THR A 37 2.63 -10.08 14.67
C THR A 37 1.81 -8.79 14.76
N PHE A 38 2.11 -7.80 13.93
CA PHE A 38 1.54 -6.44 13.97
C PHE A 38 1.16 -5.89 12.59
N ALA A 39 1.31 -6.67 11.52
CA ALA A 39 0.99 -6.26 10.15
C ALA A 39 0.74 -7.50 9.26
N ALA A 40 0.27 -7.29 8.03
CA ALA A 40 0.17 -8.37 7.02
C ALA A 40 1.36 -8.37 6.05
N GLY A 41 1.94 -7.20 5.81
CA GLY A 41 3.13 -6.97 5.02
C GLY A 41 3.99 -5.88 5.66
N LEU A 42 5.25 -5.84 5.27
CA LEU A 42 6.21 -4.81 5.66
C LEU A 42 7.09 -4.47 4.47
N HIS A 43 7.37 -3.17 4.32
CA HIS A 43 8.36 -2.61 3.42
C HIS A 43 9.41 -1.85 4.23
N SER A 44 10.65 -1.82 3.76
CA SER A 44 11.74 -1.04 4.34
C SER A 44 11.40 0.45 4.46
N ASP A 45 12.09 1.14 5.37
CA ASP A 45 11.97 2.60 5.48
C ASP A 45 12.41 3.24 4.14
N PRO A 46 11.53 4.00 3.46
CA PRO A 46 11.83 4.58 2.15
C PRO A 46 12.93 5.67 2.19
N ARG A 47 13.43 6.02 3.38
CA ARG A 47 14.57 6.93 3.57
C ARG A 47 15.92 6.21 3.51
N LEU A 48 15.94 4.88 3.49
CA LEU A 48 17.16 4.11 3.31
C LEU A 48 17.75 4.35 1.92
N THR A 49 19.05 4.16 1.77
CA THR A 49 19.65 4.19 0.43
C THR A 49 19.29 2.89 -0.28
N PRO A 50 19.12 2.88 -1.62
CA PRO A 50 18.67 1.69 -2.35
C PRO A 50 19.59 0.45 -2.27
N ASN A 51 20.77 0.56 -1.66
CA ASN A 51 21.70 -0.55 -1.45
C ASN A 51 21.92 -0.81 0.05
N ASP A 52 21.08 -0.26 0.93
CA ASP A 52 21.16 -0.55 2.36
C ASP A 52 20.73 -2.01 2.59
N PRO A 53 21.48 -2.78 3.39
CA PRO A 53 21.12 -4.16 3.69
C PRO A 53 19.75 -4.32 4.31
N ARG A 54 19.17 -3.27 4.90
CA ARG A 54 17.86 -3.33 5.54
C ARG A 54 16.71 -3.08 4.57
N CYS A 55 17.00 -3.00 3.28
CA CYS A 55 16.00 -2.80 2.26
C CYS A 55 15.39 -4.11 1.78
N GLY A 56 14.06 -4.14 1.66
CA GLY A 56 13.31 -5.31 1.24
C GLY A 56 11.90 -5.29 1.79
N MET A 57 11.17 -6.36 1.51
CA MET A 57 9.78 -6.51 1.94
C MET A 57 9.51 -7.91 2.47
N ALA A 58 8.54 -8.03 3.37
CA ALA A 58 8.08 -9.30 3.89
C ALA A 58 6.56 -9.35 3.88
N VAL A 59 5.99 -10.51 3.55
CA VAL A 59 4.55 -10.77 3.63
C VAL A 59 4.30 -12.03 4.43
N GLN A 60 3.29 -12.00 5.29
CA GLN A 60 2.92 -13.19 6.05
C GLN A 60 2.23 -14.23 5.17
N SER A 61 2.33 -15.50 5.55
CA SER A 61 1.83 -16.64 4.78
C SER A 61 0.31 -16.62 4.54
N SER A 62 -0.44 -15.96 5.42
CA SER A 62 -1.90 -15.79 5.31
C SER A 62 -2.34 -14.47 4.68
N ALA A 63 -1.40 -13.64 4.22
CA ALA A 63 -1.71 -12.34 3.64
C ALA A 63 -2.53 -12.48 2.35
N GLN A 64 -3.46 -11.55 2.13
CA GLN A 64 -4.17 -11.45 0.87
C GLN A 64 -3.22 -11.03 -0.26
N CYS A 65 -3.52 -11.41 -1.51
CA CYS A 65 -2.69 -11.03 -2.66
C CYS A 65 -2.49 -9.50 -2.78
N GLY A 66 -3.48 -8.72 -2.32
CA GLY A 66 -3.41 -7.26 -2.30
C GLY A 66 -2.31 -6.72 -1.39
N THR A 67 -1.97 -7.41 -0.30
CA THR A 67 -0.88 -7.03 0.61
C THR A 67 0.47 -7.02 -0.12
N MET A 68 0.76 -8.04 -0.93
CA MET A 68 2.01 -8.05 -1.70
C MET A 68 2.06 -6.90 -2.71
N ALA A 69 0.94 -6.61 -3.38
CA ALA A 69 0.85 -5.48 -4.32
C ALA A 69 1.04 -4.14 -3.59
N HIS A 70 0.50 -4.00 -2.38
CA HIS A 70 0.67 -2.84 -1.51
C HIS A 70 2.15 -2.60 -1.16
N GLU A 71 2.88 -3.64 -0.73
CA GLU A 71 4.33 -3.50 -0.44
C GLU A 71 5.16 -3.15 -1.68
N ILE A 72 4.80 -3.69 -2.85
CA ILE A 72 5.42 -3.27 -4.13
C ILE A 72 5.09 -1.81 -4.45
N GLY A 73 3.88 -1.35 -4.12
CA GLY A 73 3.49 0.06 -4.23
C GLY A 73 4.41 0.96 -3.41
N HIS A 74 4.71 0.60 -2.15
CA HIS A 74 5.68 1.31 -1.33
C HIS A 74 7.08 1.32 -1.96
N ALA A 75 7.53 0.20 -2.51
CA ALA A 75 8.80 0.13 -3.23
C ALA A 75 8.84 1.06 -4.46
N CYS A 76 7.70 1.31 -5.10
CA CYS A 76 7.56 2.30 -6.18
C CYS A 76 7.40 3.76 -5.68
N GLY A 77 7.46 4.00 -4.36
CA GLY A 77 7.34 5.31 -3.74
C GLY A 77 5.90 5.76 -3.47
N LEU A 78 4.92 4.87 -3.57
CA LEU A 78 3.54 5.19 -3.19
C LEU A 78 3.37 5.23 -1.67
N LYS A 79 2.44 6.06 -1.22
CA LYS A 79 2.16 6.28 0.21
C LYS A 79 0.88 5.61 0.64
N ASP A 80 0.78 5.25 1.91
CA ASP A 80 -0.49 4.85 2.51
C ASP A 80 -1.53 5.95 2.41
N ILE A 81 -2.75 5.57 2.05
CA ILE A 81 -3.93 6.42 2.18
C ILE A 81 -4.84 5.93 3.32
N ARG A 82 -5.29 6.88 4.12
CA ARG A 82 -6.21 6.68 5.23
C ARG A 82 -7.54 7.38 4.94
N TYR A 83 -8.60 6.86 5.56
CA TYR A 83 -9.91 7.49 5.53
C TYR A 83 -10.64 7.32 6.86
N ALA A 84 -10.96 8.43 7.51
CA ALA A 84 -11.51 8.46 8.87
C ALA A 84 -12.81 9.28 9.00
N LEU A 85 -13.20 10.03 7.96
CA LEU A 85 -14.49 10.74 7.93
C LEU A 85 -15.61 9.81 7.48
N GLN A 86 -16.81 9.92 8.06
CA GLN A 86 -18.02 9.28 7.52
C GLN A 86 -18.60 10.13 6.38
N ASP A 87 -18.98 9.46 5.29
CA ASP A 87 -20.01 9.93 4.34
C ASP A 87 -19.79 11.23 3.56
N ALA A 88 -18.58 11.52 3.07
CA ALA A 88 -18.45 12.50 1.99
C ALA A 88 -18.74 11.83 0.62
N THR A 89 -19.88 12.14 0.00
CA THR A 89 -20.14 11.84 -1.43
C THR A 89 -19.34 12.82 -2.29
N CYS A 90 -18.47 12.30 -3.15
CA CYS A 90 -17.26 13.01 -3.57
C CYS A 90 -17.28 13.37 -5.06
N GLU A 91 -17.97 14.46 -5.38
CA GLU A 91 -17.56 15.30 -6.51
C GLU A 91 -16.48 16.31 -6.06
N ASN A 92 -16.63 16.84 -4.84
CA ASN A 92 -15.73 17.89 -4.32
C ASN A 92 -14.34 17.39 -3.89
N LEU A 93 -14.17 16.09 -3.54
CA LEU A 93 -12.85 15.54 -3.17
C LEU A 93 -12.19 14.74 -4.32
N ALA A 94 -12.89 14.50 -5.43
CA ALA A 94 -12.41 13.66 -6.53
C ALA A 94 -11.51 14.44 -7.50
N GLY A 95 -11.58 15.78 -7.46
CA GLY A 95 -10.97 16.61 -8.49
C GLY A 95 -11.53 16.30 -9.88
N SER A 96 -10.77 16.62 -10.94
CA SER A 96 -11.04 16.21 -12.33
C SER A 96 -9.83 15.47 -12.91
N PRO A 97 -9.98 14.58 -13.92
CA PRO A 97 -11.19 14.27 -14.68
C PRO A 97 -11.86 12.96 -14.22
N ASN A 98 -13.16 13.04 -13.96
CA ASN A 98 -14.05 11.89 -13.87
C ASN A 98 -14.15 11.26 -15.29
N TRP A 99 -13.53 10.09 -15.47
CA TRP A 99 -13.55 9.29 -16.71
C TRP A 99 -14.85 8.51 -16.92
N SER A 100 -15.93 8.86 -16.20
CA SER A 100 -17.18 8.14 -16.37
C SER A 100 -17.59 8.07 -17.83
N GLY A 101 -17.36 9.10 -18.66
CA GLY A 101 -17.80 9.06 -20.06
C GLY A 101 -19.31 9.31 -20.21
N GLY A 102 -19.97 9.73 -19.12
CA GLY A 102 -21.40 9.98 -19.02
C GLY A 102 -22.05 9.27 -17.83
N ASP A 103 -23.37 9.40 -17.73
CA ASP A 103 -24.14 8.72 -16.68
C ASP A 103 -24.00 7.19 -16.81
N GLY A 104 -23.71 6.51 -15.70
CA GLY A 104 -23.65 5.04 -15.63
C GLY A 104 -22.46 4.40 -16.35
N THR A 105 -21.46 5.18 -16.77
CA THR A 105 -20.27 4.66 -17.48
C THR A 105 -18.99 4.74 -16.62
N GLY A 106 -19.13 5.16 -15.37
CA GLY A 106 -18.08 5.13 -14.35
C GLY A 106 -17.66 3.70 -13.97
N TYR A 107 -16.36 3.53 -13.70
CA TYR A 107 -15.80 2.29 -13.17
C TYR A 107 -16.38 1.92 -11.79
N HIS A 108 -16.81 2.92 -11.02
CA HIS A 108 -17.49 2.73 -9.74
C HIS A 108 -18.99 2.98 -9.88
N GLU A 109 -19.76 2.28 -9.04
CA GLU A 109 -21.21 2.46 -8.94
C GLU A 109 -21.57 3.93 -8.65
N PRO A 110 -22.60 4.48 -9.33
CA PRO A 110 -23.13 5.80 -9.01
C PRO A 110 -23.49 5.89 -7.52
N GLY A 111 -23.01 6.95 -6.86
CA GLY A 111 -23.28 7.19 -5.44
C GLY A 111 -22.36 6.45 -4.46
N LEU A 112 -21.33 5.74 -4.93
CA LEU A 112 -20.29 5.20 -4.04
C LEU A 112 -19.64 6.35 -3.25
N ALA A 113 -19.72 6.27 -1.92
CA ALA A 113 -19.10 7.26 -1.04
C ALA A 113 -17.58 7.24 -1.20
N HIS A 114 -16.91 8.38 -0.96
CA HIS A 114 -15.45 8.47 -1.08
C HIS A 114 -14.72 7.48 -0.19
N ALA A 115 -15.24 7.24 1.02
CA ALA A 115 -14.74 6.21 1.91
C ALA A 115 -14.67 4.84 1.21
N GLY A 116 -15.71 4.48 0.46
CA GLY A 116 -15.79 3.24 -0.29
C GLY A 116 -14.83 3.21 -1.47
N VAL A 117 -14.58 4.34 -2.13
CA VAL A 117 -13.53 4.45 -3.16
C VAL A 117 -12.14 4.25 -2.54
N VAL A 118 -11.83 4.98 -1.47
CA VAL A 118 -10.52 4.93 -0.80
C VAL A 118 -10.21 3.53 -0.26
N GLN A 119 -11.19 2.82 0.30
CA GLN A 119 -11.02 1.44 0.76
C GLN A 119 -10.70 0.46 -0.38
N ARG A 120 -11.10 0.74 -1.62
CA ARG A 120 -10.77 -0.12 -2.77
C ARG A 120 -9.39 0.16 -3.35
N LEU A 121 -8.73 1.24 -2.95
CA LEU A 121 -7.39 1.57 -3.47
C LEU A 121 -6.34 0.63 -2.89
N MET A 122 -5.46 0.11 -3.75
CA MET A 122 -4.35 -0.77 -3.38
C MET A 122 -3.52 -0.24 -2.20
N MET A 123 -3.31 1.07 -2.13
CA MET A 123 -2.53 1.72 -1.07
C MET A 123 -3.34 2.04 0.20
N TYR A 124 -4.54 1.51 0.36
CA TYR A 124 -5.29 1.67 1.60
C TYR A 124 -4.56 0.99 2.76
N PHE A 125 -4.36 1.73 3.85
CA PHE A 125 -3.47 1.33 4.95
C PHE A 125 -3.90 0.09 5.75
N MET A 126 -5.13 -0.39 5.56
CA MET A 126 -5.62 -1.62 6.18
C MET A 126 -5.86 -2.68 5.12
N GLU A 127 -5.48 -3.91 5.46
CA GLU A 127 -5.82 -5.09 4.65
C GLU A 127 -7.34 -5.19 4.48
N ASN A 128 -7.79 -5.29 3.23
CA ASN A 128 -9.17 -5.62 2.93
C ASN A 128 -9.27 -6.36 1.59
N ALA A 129 -10.31 -7.19 1.46
CA ALA A 129 -10.46 -8.10 0.32
C ALA A 129 -10.67 -7.39 -1.03
N THR A 130 -10.86 -6.07 -1.03
CA THR A 130 -11.24 -5.28 -2.20
C THR A 130 -10.21 -4.24 -2.62
N HIS A 131 -9.07 -4.12 -1.91
CA HIS A 131 -8.08 -3.07 -2.16
C HIS A 131 -7.16 -3.38 -3.36
N SER A 132 -7.72 -3.35 -4.58
CA SER A 132 -6.99 -3.70 -5.81
C SER A 132 -6.91 -2.56 -6.83
N ASP A 133 -7.61 -1.45 -6.59
CA ASP A 133 -7.69 -0.37 -7.55
C ASP A 133 -6.44 0.51 -7.49
N VAL A 134 -5.85 0.82 -8.65
CA VAL A 134 -4.71 1.74 -8.76
C VAL A 134 -5.18 2.99 -9.49
N PRO A 135 -5.22 4.16 -8.83
CA PRO A 135 -5.63 5.40 -9.47
C PRO A 135 -4.55 5.91 -10.42
N VAL A 136 -4.91 6.80 -11.34
CA VAL A 136 -3.93 7.46 -12.21
C VAL A 136 -3.11 8.47 -11.42
N GLY A 137 -3.78 9.33 -10.65
CA GLY A 137 -3.13 10.40 -9.87
C GLY A 137 -3.32 10.27 -8.37
N SER A 138 -3.02 11.35 -7.66
CA SER A 138 -3.26 11.43 -6.22
C SER A 138 -4.75 11.37 -5.88
N VAL A 139 -5.07 10.76 -4.73
CA VAL A 139 -6.44 10.71 -4.20
C VAL A 139 -6.48 11.42 -2.85
N MET A 140 -7.57 12.13 -2.58
CA MET A 140 -7.77 12.82 -1.31
C MET A 140 -7.96 11.80 -0.17
N GLY A 141 -7.02 11.78 0.77
CA GLY A 141 -7.09 11.00 2.01
C GLY A 141 -7.42 11.89 3.21
N THR A 142 -7.59 11.26 4.37
CA THR A 142 -7.79 11.94 5.66
C THR A 142 -7.00 11.23 6.75
N ASP A 143 -6.40 11.97 7.68
CA ASP A 143 -5.72 11.42 8.86
C ASP A 143 -6.29 12.11 10.11
N ASN A 144 -6.53 11.35 11.20
CA ASN A 144 -7.04 11.90 12.46
C ASN A 144 -6.11 12.98 13.08
N SER A 145 -4.83 12.97 12.71
CA SER A 145 -3.84 13.96 13.14
C SER A 145 -3.83 15.23 12.28
N LEU A 146 -4.54 15.26 11.15
CA LEU A 146 -4.59 16.38 10.23
C LEU A 146 -5.98 17.02 10.21
N PRO A 147 -6.07 18.36 10.20
CA PRO A 147 -7.34 19.07 10.30
C PRO A 147 -8.18 18.94 9.01
N ASP A 148 -7.53 18.78 7.86
CA ASP A 148 -8.16 18.83 6.54
C ASP A 148 -7.76 17.63 5.68
N PRO A 149 -8.63 17.20 4.73
CA PRO A 149 -8.25 16.24 3.69
C PRO A 149 -7.07 16.75 2.86
N TYR A 150 -6.23 15.84 2.39
CA TYR A 150 -5.02 16.19 1.63
C TYR A 150 -4.77 15.19 0.50
N PRO A 151 -4.12 15.61 -0.60
CA PRO A 151 -3.81 14.71 -1.70
C PRO A 151 -2.71 13.72 -1.28
N VAL A 152 -2.98 12.43 -1.46
CA VAL A 152 -2.02 11.35 -1.21
C VAL A 152 -1.56 10.76 -2.53
N GLY A 153 -0.25 10.63 -2.70
CA GLY A 153 0.36 10.04 -3.90
C GLY A 153 0.23 8.52 -3.93
N VAL A 154 -0.95 8.04 -4.33
CA VAL A 154 -1.30 6.61 -4.42
C VAL A 154 -1.43 6.10 -5.85
N GLY A 155 -1.34 7.00 -6.84
CA GLY A 155 -1.57 6.68 -8.23
C GLY A 155 -0.29 6.49 -9.05
N LEU A 156 -0.46 6.00 -10.27
CA LEU A 156 0.61 5.77 -11.24
C LEU A 156 1.53 6.99 -11.47
N ASP A 157 0.97 8.19 -11.45
CA ASP A 157 1.69 9.46 -11.62
C ASP A 157 2.54 9.81 -10.40
N SER A 158 2.23 9.22 -9.24
CA SER A 158 2.97 9.41 -7.98
C SER A 158 4.06 8.37 -7.75
N MET A 159 4.16 7.35 -8.60
CA MET A 159 5.28 6.41 -8.53
C MET A 159 6.58 7.16 -8.84
N THR A 160 7.42 7.37 -7.82
CA THR A 160 8.67 8.14 -7.94
C THR A 160 9.56 7.52 -9.01
N THR A 161 9.57 6.19 -9.05
CA THR A 161 10.11 5.37 -10.13
C THR A 161 9.09 4.27 -10.43
N ARG A 162 8.89 3.95 -11.72
CA ARG A 162 8.17 2.72 -12.13
C ARG A 162 9.01 1.44 -11.97
N THR A 163 10.16 1.60 -11.32
CA THR A 163 11.07 0.54 -10.93
C THR A 163 11.08 0.53 -9.41
N PRO A 164 10.64 -0.56 -8.76
CA PRO A 164 10.70 -0.71 -7.32
C PRO A 164 12.12 -0.44 -6.80
N LEU A 165 12.20 0.41 -5.78
CA LEU A 165 13.40 0.71 -5.03
C LEU A 165 13.34 0.00 -3.67
N HIS A 166 14.53 -0.30 -3.20
CA HIS A 166 14.88 -0.85 -1.91
C HIS A 166 14.72 0.19 -0.80
#